data_AF-A0A974HKL9-F1
#
_entry.id   AF-A0A974HKL9-F1
#
_cell.length_a   1.000
_cell.length_b   1.000
_cell.length_c   1.000
_cell.angle_alpha   90.00
_cell.angle_beta   90.00
_cell.angle_gamma   90.00
#
_symmetry.space_group_name_H-M   'P 1'
#
loop_
_entity.id
_entity.type
_entity.pdbx_description
1 polymer ?
#
loop_
_entity_poly.entity_id
_entity_poly.type
_entity_poly.pdbx_seq_one_letter_code
_entity_poly.pdbx_strand_id
1 'polypeptide(L)'
;METATLKQELANVWDTLEDIEERTTHIGADTLVNVKTLQKHDQAILNSRRHTEDLENRSRRYSAEYRTESWIRCIPSCNIRIRGVPQSVTDEELKALVIKLFSEVLDDPGSPPINRRLLKPLTATLRDRNISYKWGFPFALVAQKGEWRIYILGASEDTSSAPTTPRPRRDFSPSRP
;
A
#
# COMPACT_ATOMS: atom_id res chain seq x y z
N MET A 1 31.81 70.69 13.09
CA MET A 1 30.76 69.95 12.33
C MET A 1 30.86 68.45 12.60
N GLU A 2 32.06 67.85 12.55
CA GLU A 2 32.35 66.43 12.80
C GLU A 2 31.64 65.81 14.03
N THR A 3 31.49 66.56 15.13
CA THR A 3 30.82 66.10 16.35
C THR A 3 29.31 65.84 16.19
N ALA A 4 28.70 66.27 15.08
CA ALA A 4 27.32 65.94 14.71
C ALA A 4 27.24 64.71 13.81
N THR A 5 28.16 64.55 12.84
CA THR A 5 28.18 63.38 11.94
C THR A 5 28.49 62.10 12.72
N LEU A 6 29.48 62.14 13.61
CA LEU A 6 29.80 61.00 14.50
C LEU A 6 28.63 60.58 15.40
N LYS A 7 27.75 61.52 15.80
CA LYS A 7 26.54 61.20 16.57
C LYS A 7 25.48 60.51 15.72
N GLN A 8 25.31 60.92 14.46
CA GLN A 8 24.40 60.25 13.54
C GLN A 8 24.90 58.85 13.18
N GLU A 9 26.20 58.70 12.94
CA GLU A 9 26.82 57.40 12.66
C GLU A 9 26.68 56.45 13.86
N LEU A 10 26.90 56.93 15.09
CA LEU A 10 26.63 56.14 16.30
C LEU A 10 25.17 55.73 16.43
N ALA A 11 24.21 56.63 16.17
CA ALA A 11 22.79 56.30 16.21
C ALA A 11 22.44 55.21 15.18
N ASN A 12 22.86 55.38 13.92
CA ASN A 12 22.65 54.40 12.86
C ASN A 12 23.25 53.03 13.23
N VAL A 13 24.42 53.00 13.90
CA VAL A 13 25.05 51.75 14.36
C VAL A 13 24.22 51.08 15.47
N TRP A 14 23.68 51.84 16.43
CA TRP A 14 22.76 51.30 17.44
C TRP A 14 21.49 50.72 16.81
N ASP A 15 20.86 51.44 15.88
CA ASP A 15 19.68 50.97 15.16
C ASP A 15 19.98 49.62 14.45
N THR A 16 21.11 49.52 13.73
CA THR A 16 21.50 48.26 13.08
C THR A 16 21.89 47.14 14.04
N LEU A 17 22.28 47.45 15.28
CA LEU A 17 22.60 46.46 16.30
C LEU A 17 21.32 45.84 16.88
N GLU A 18 20.30 46.66 17.14
CA GLU A 18 18.96 46.20 17.57
C GLU A 18 18.30 45.35 16.47
N ASP A 19 18.40 45.77 15.21
CA ASP A 19 17.94 45.04 14.02
C ASP A 19 18.62 43.64 13.88
N ILE A 20 19.89 43.53 14.28
CA ILE A 20 20.65 42.27 14.29
C ILE A 20 20.31 41.41 15.52
N GLU A 21 20.07 42.02 16.68
CA GLU A 21 19.64 41.29 17.88
C GLU A 21 18.25 40.68 17.69
N GLU A 22 17.26 41.44 17.19
CA GLU A 22 15.92 40.90 16.90
C GLU A 22 16.01 39.70 15.94
N ARG A 23 16.71 39.85 14.80
CA ARG A 23 16.92 38.76 13.84
C ARG A 23 17.62 37.55 14.47
N THR A 24 18.56 37.76 15.39
CA THR A 24 19.24 36.68 16.10
C THR A 24 18.29 35.95 17.05
N THR A 25 17.41 36.65 17.77
CA THR A 25 16.38 36.00 18.61
C THR A 25 15.36 35.24 17.77
N HIS A 26 14.94 35.78 16.61
CA HIS A 26 14.02 35.11 15.69
C HIS A 26 14.62 33.82 15.12
N ILE A 27 15.87 33.85 14.65
CA ILE A 27 16.60 32.65 14.20
C ILE A 27 16.76 31.64 15.35
N GLY A 28 16.98 32.11 16.58
CA GLY A 28 16.99 31.28 17.80
C GLY A 28 15.65 30.57 18.07
N ALA A 29 14.53 31.25 17.84
CA ALA A 29 13.19 30.65 17.97
C ALA A 29 12.93 29.61 16.87
N ASP A 30 13.23 29.92 15.61
CA ASP A 30 13.01 29.02 14.48
C ASP A 30 13.89 27.77 14.54
N THR A 31 15.17 27.91 14.91
CA THR A 31 16.06 26.76 15.15
C THR A 31 15.55 25.86 16.28
N LEU A 32 15.03 26.44 17.38
CA LEU A 32 14.39 25.68 18.45
C LEU A 32 13.11 24.94 18.01
N VAL A 33 12.32 25.53 17.10
CA VAL A 33 11.16 24.84 16.49
C VAL A 33 11.63 23.69 15.60
N ASN A 34 12.66 23.89 14.79
CA ASN A 34 13.21 22.88 13.88
C ASN A 34 13.87 21.70 14.63
N VAL A 35 14.54 21.93 15.76
CA VAL A 35 15.02 20.84 16.63
C VAL A 35 13.84 20.00 17.14
N LYS A 36 12.72 20.63 17.53
CA LYS A 36 11.51 19.94 18.02
C LYS A 36 10.74 19.19 16.92
N THR A 37 10.87 19.55 15.65
CA THR A 37 10.28 18.78 14.53
C THR A 37 11.16 17.58 14.16
N LEU A 38 12.49 17.76 14.12
CA LEU A 38 13.45 16.67 13.90
C LEU A 38 13.30 15.56 14.98
N GLN A 39 13.23 15.92 16.26
CA GLN A 39 13.02 14.96 17.36
C GLN A 39 11.73 14.13 17.20
N LYS A 40 10.66 14.71 16.63
CA LYS A 40 9.41 13.97 16.32
C LYS A 40 9.60 13.01 15.15
N HIS A 41 10.39 13.39 14.15
CA HIS A 41 10.71 12.52 13.01
C HIS A 41 11.58 11.34 13.43
N ASP A 42 12.59 11.56 14.28
CA ASP A 42 13.43 10.48 14.84
C ASP A 42 12.58 9.46 15.62
N GLN A 43 11.66 9.93 16.47
CA GLN A 43 10.75 9.05 17.21
C GLN A 43 9.80 8.29 16.27
N ALA A 44 9.34 8.91 15.18
CA ALA A 44 8.53 8.23 14.17
C ALA A 44 9.34 7.14 13.43
N ILE A 45 10.59 7.42 13.07
CA ILE A 45 11.51 6.44 12.43
C ILE A 45 11.76 5.26 13.36
N LEU A 46 12.01 5.49 14.66
CA LEU A 46 12.18 4.43 15.66
C LEU A 46 10.91 3.57 15.81
N ASN A 47 9.73 4.19 15.83
CA ASN A 47 8.46 3.48 15.91
C ASN A 47 8.22 2.63 14.64
N SER A 48 8.50 3.17 13.45
CA SER A 48 8.39 2.44 12.18
C SER A 48 9.33 1.24 12.11
N ARG A 49 10.60 1.40 12.54
CA ARG A 49 11.57 0.29 12.60
C ARG A 49 11.11 -0.84 13.51
N ARG A 50 10.61 -0.51 14.71
CA ARG A 50 10.03 -1.49 15.64
C ARG A 50 8.82 -2.19 15.02
N HIS A 51 7.96 -1.48 14.30
CA HIS A 51 6.80 -2.08 13.65
C HIS A 51 7.20 -3.03 12.51
N THR A 52 8.20 -2.70 11.70
CA THR A 52 8.69 -3.63 10.66
C THR A 52 9.37 -4.86 11.26
N GLU A 53 10.11 -4.70 12.37
CA GLU A 53 10.68 -5.82 13.12
C GLU A 53 9.59 -6.70 13.76
N ASP A 54 8.52 -6.13 14.30
CA ASP A 54 7.36 -6.87 14.81
C ASP A 54 6.65 -7.67 13.72
N LEU A 55 6.48 -7.08 12.53
CA LEU A 55 5.90 -7.76 11.37
C LEU A 55 6.81 -8.87 10.86
N GLU A 56 8.13 -8.66 10.81
CA GLU A 56 9.09 -9.68 10.43
C GLU A 56 9.13 -10.81 11.47
N ASN A 57 9.12 -10.51 12.77
CA ASN A 57 9.09 -11.51 13.83
C ASN A 57 7.76 -12.29 13.93
N ARG A 58 6.66 -11.75 13.38
CA ARG A 58 5.42 -12.51 13.12
C ARG A 58 5.58 -13.38 11.87
N SER A 59 6.08 -12.82 10.77
CA SER A 59 6.34 -13.53 9.51
C SER A 59 7.30 -14.72 9.70
N ARG A 60 8.38 -14.53 10.47
CA ARG A 60 9.35 -15.58 10.85
C ARG A 60 8.70 -16.69 11.68
N ARG A 61 7.86 -16.34 12.67
CA ARG A 61 7.09 -17.34 13.46
C ARG A 61 6.19 -18.18 12.57
N TYR A 62 5.41 -17.55 11.69
CA TYR A 62 4.66 -18.27 10.67
C TYR A 62 5.61 -19.11 9.80
N SER A 63 6.71 -18.58 9.27
CA SER A 63 7.65 -19.33 8.41
C SER A 63 8.26 -20.58 9.06
N ALA A 64 8.43 -20.57 10.40
CA ALA A 64 8.92 -21.71 11.17
C ALA A 64 7.83 -22.78 11.38
N GLU A 65 6.63 -22.35 11.76
CA GLU A 65 5.42 -23.20 11.84
C GLU A 65 5.01 -23.74 10.45
N TYR A 66 5.41 -23.05 9.39
CA TYR A 66 5.29 -23.45 7.99
C TYR A 66 6.20 -24.61 7.57
N ARG A 67 7.06 -25.11 8.45
CA ARG A 67 7.86 -26.32 8.20
C ARG A 67 7.14 -27.62 8.58
N THR A 68 5.96 -27.55 9.20
CA THR A 68 5.24 -28.71 9.75
C THR A 68 3.75 -28.74 9.35
N GLU A 69 3.48 -29.02 8.06
CA GLU A 69 2.25 -29.52 7.41
C GLU A 69 0.85 -28.90 7.70
N SER A 70 0.66 -28.06 8.72
CA SER A 70 -0.64 -27.67 9.30
C SER A 70 -1.35 -26.49 8.59
N TRP A 71 -1.27 -26.41 7.26
CA TRP A 71 -1.66 -25.20 6.51
C TRP A 71 -3.13 -25.07 6.12
N ILE A 72 -3.86 -26.16 6.16
CA ILE A 72 -5.15 -26.26 5.46
C ILE A 72 -6.28 -25.49 6.19
N ARG A 73 -6.00 -24.90 7.37
CA ARG A 73 -7.04 -24.46 8.32
C ARG A 73 -7.14 -22.95 8.60
N CYS A 74 -6.17 -22.12 8.19
CA CYS A 74 -6.06 -20.72 8.66
C CYS A 74 -5.69 -19.70 7.57
N ILE A 75 -6.57 -19.47 6.58
CA ILE A 75 -6.44 -18.34 5.63
C ILE A 75 -7.77 -17.57 5.55
N PRO A 76 -7.86 -16.34 6.11
CA PRO A 76 -9.01 -15.45 5.94
C PRO A 76 -9.05 -14.78 4.56
N SER A 77 -10.27 -14.57 4.06
CA SER A 77 -10.64 -14.04 2.74
C SER A 77 -9.97 -12.72 2.32
N CYS A 78 -9.71 -12.57 1.01
CA CYS A 78 -9.40 -11.31 0.33
C CYS A 78 -9.96 -11.32 -1.12
N ASN A 79 -10.51 -10.19 -1.59
CA ASN A 79 -11.09 -10.02 -2.92
C ASN A 79 -10.02 -9.86 -4.03
N ILE A 80 -10.44 -9.92 -5.29
CA ILE A 80 -9.54 -9.99 -6.46
C ILE A 80 -10.06 -9.08 -7.59
N ARG A 81 -9.15 -8.52 -8.42
CA ARG A 81 -9.44 -7.71 -9.61
C ARG A 81 -8.81 -8.34 -10.86
N ILE A 82 -9.49 -8.25 -12.00
CA ILE A 82 -8.98 -8.69 -13.31
C ILE A 82 -8.41 -7.49 -14.10
N ARG A 83 -7.24 -7.67 -14.71
CA ARG A 83 -6.71 -6.79 -15.78
C ARG A 83 -5.90 -7.62 -16.78
N GLY A 84 -6.07 -7.34 -18.08
CA GLY A 84 -5.22 -7.87 -19.16
C GLY A 84 -5.75 -9.14 -19.83
N VAL A 85 -6.80 -9.00 -20.65
CA VAL A 85 -7.15 -10.02 -21.67
C VAL A 85 -6.21 -9.84 -22.88
N PRO A 86 -5.50 -10.89 -23.34
CA PRO A 86 -4.60 -10.78 -24.49
C PRO A 86 -5.38 -10.83 -25.82
N GLN A 87 -5.14 -9.86 -26.71
CA GLN A 87 -5.78 -9.72 -28.04
C GLN A 87 -5.51 -10.86 -29.05
N SER A 88 -4.86 -11.95 -28.64
CA SER A 88 -4.48 -13.09 -29.51
C SER A 88 -5.26 -14.37 -29.21
N VAL A 89 -6.47 -14.24 -28.67
CA VAL A 89 -7.48 -15.30 -28.59
C VAL A 89 -8.72 -14.73 -29.27
N THR A 90 -9.42 -15.53 -30.07
CA THR A 90 -10.75 -15.14 -30.56
C THR A 90 -11.66 -14.92 -29.36
N ASP A 91 -12.34 -13.78 -29.36
CA ASP A 91 -13.08 -13.30 -28.20
C ASP A 91 -14.19 -14.30 -27.82
N GLU A 92 -14.71 -15.01 -28.82
CA GLU A 92 -15.73 -16.05 -28.76
C GLU A 92 -15.24 -17.31 -28.04
N GLU A 93 -14.02 -17.80 -28.31
CA GLU A 93 -13.47 -18.98 -27.65
C GLU A 93 -13.13 -18.69 -26.20
N LEU A 94 -12.52 -17.53 -25.92
CA LEU A 94 -12.19 -17.15 -24.55
C LEU A 94 -13.46 -16.89 -23.74
N LYS A 95 -14.47 -16.20 -24.31
CA LYS A 95 -15.77 -16.03 -23.67
C LYS A 95 -16.47 -17.38 -23.48
N ALA A 96 -16.49 -18.28 -24.47
CA ALA A 96 -17.12 -19.59 -24.30
C ALA A 96 -16.46 -20.41 -23.19
N LEU A 97 -15.13 -20.41 -23.10
CA LEU A 97 -14.39 -21.16 -22.08
C LEU A 97 -14.53 -20.50 -20.69
N VAL A 98 -14.50 -19.18 -20.59
CA VAL A 98 -14.72 -18.43 -19.34
C VAL A 98 -16.18 -18.54 -18.88
N ILE A 99 -17.17 -18.34 -19.76
CA ILE A 99 -18.60 -18.50 -19.46
C ILE A 99 -18.89 -19.92 -19.02
N LYS A 100 -18.38 -20.94 -19.73
CA LYS A 100 -18.50 -22.34 -19.29
C LYS A 100 -17.91 -22.53 -17.90
N LEU A 101 -16.69 -22.05 -17.65
CA LEU A 101 -16.01 -22.20 -16.36
C LEU A 101 -16.64 -21.33 -15.24
N PHE A 102 -17.41 -20.29 -15.58
CA PHE A 102 -18.20 -19.52 -14.64
C PHE A 102 -19.52 -20.25 -14.34
N SER A 103 -20.33 -20.62 -15.34
CA SER A 103 -21.55 -21.42 -15.16
C SER A 103 -21.31 -22.70 -14.37
N GLU A 104 -20.30 -23.49 -14.76
CA GLU A 104 -19.91 -24.77 -14.14
C GLU A 104 -19.33 -24.59 -12.70
N VAL A 105 -19.21 -23.36 -12.19
CA VAL A 105 -18.74 -23.01 -10.84
C VAL A 105 -19.71 -22.12 -10.05
N LEU A 106 -20.63 -21.40 -10.72
CA LEU A 106 -21.46 -20.33 -10.17
C LEU A 106 -22.97 -20.51 -10.39
N ASP A 107 -23.44 -21.48 -11.18
CA ASP A 107 -24.87 -21.82 -11.29
C ASP A 107 -25.43 -22.55 -10.04
N ASP A 108 -24.84 -22.28 -8.87
CA ASP A 108 -25.42 -22.51 -7.54
C ASP A 108 -25.24 -21.22 -6.70
N PRO A 109 -26.32 -20.46 -6.41
CA PRO A 109 -26.24 -19.22 -5.64
C PRO A 109 -25.85 -19.41 -4.16
N GLY A 110 -25.67 -20.66 -3.69
CA GLY A 110 -25.11 -20.99 -2.38
C GLY A 110 -23.62 -21.35 -2.36
N SER A 111 -22.92 -21.29 -3.51
CA SER A 111 -21.58 -21.86 -3.68
C SER A 111 -20.49 -21.26 -2.74
N PRO A 112 -19.83 -22.07 -1.88
CA PRO A 112 -18.78 -21.61 -0.96
C PRO A 112 -17.46 -21.30 -1.70
N PRO A 113 -16.54 -20.51 -1.08
CA PRO A 113 -15.34 -19.99 -1.75
C PRO A 113 -14.48 -21.04 -2.47
N ILE A 114 -14.08 -20.68 -3.70
CA ILE A 114 -13.44 -21.53 -4.73
C ILE A 114 -12.48 -22.58 -4.12
N ASN A 115 -12.97 -23.82 -4.05
CA ASN A 115 -12.24 -24.90 -3.43
C ASN A 115 -11.05 -25.31 -4.30
N ARG A 116 -9.82 -25.13 -3.79
CA ARG A 116 -8.55 -25.50 -4.48
C ARG A 116 -8.53 -26.95 -5.00
N ARG A 117 -9.36 -27.86 -4.46
CA ARG A 117 -9.52 -29.24 -4.96
C ARG A 117 -10.10 -29.30 -6.38
N LEU A 118 -10.95 -28.35 -6.78
CA LEU A 118 -11.55 -28.25 -8.11
C LEU A 118 -10.53 -27.76 -9.17
N LEU A 119 -9.47 -27.08 -8.76
CA LEU A 119 -8.38 -26.62 -9.64
C LEU A 119 -7.29 -27.69 -9.86
N LYS A 120 -7.50 -28.93 -9.40
CA LYS A 120 -6.60 -30.07 -9.65
C LYS A 120 -6.46 -30.42 -11.15
N PRO A 121 -7.54 -30.55 -11.95
CA PRO A 121 -7.40 -30.85 -13.39
C PRO A 121 -6.67 -29.73 -14.14
N LEU A 122 -6.93 -28.47 -13.79
CA LEU A 122 -6.22 -27.32 -14.36
C LEU A 122 -4.72 -27.38 -14.07
N THR A 123 -4.31 -27.64 -12.83
CA THR A 123 -2.89 -27.74 -12.47
C THR A 123 -2.21 -29.01 -12.99
N ALA A 124 -2.95 -30.09 -13.27
CA ALA A 124 -2.46 -31.22 -14.06
C ALA A 124 -2.16 -30.79 -15.50
N THR A 125 -3.15 -30.25 -16.23
CA THR A 125 -2.95 -29.86 -17.64
C THR A 125 -1.88 -28.77 -17.86
N LEU A 126 -1.61 -27.91 -16.87
CA LEU A 126 -0.45 -26.99 -16.90
C LEU A 126 0.88 -27.76 -16.80
N ARG A 127 0.97 -28.75 -15.91
CA ARG A 127 2.15 -29.62 -15.74
C ARG A 127 2.40 -30.48 -16.98
N ASP A 128 1.36 -31.09 -17.53
CA ASP A 128 1.44 -31.96 -18.72
C ASP A 128 1.91 -31.18 -19.95
N ARG A 129 1.64 -29.86 -19.98
CA ARG A 129 2.10 -28.91 -21.01
C ARG A 129 3.45 -28.25 -20.69
N ASN A 130 4.13 -28.70 -19.63
CA ASN A 130 5.39 -28.15 -19.10
C ASN A 130 5.35 -26.62 -18.87
N ILE A 131 4.21 -26.10 -18.41
CA ILE A 131 4.03 -24.68 -18.08
C ILE A 131 4.34 -24.50 -16.59
N SER A 132 5.32 -23.67 -16.27
CA SER A 132 5.66 -23.37 -14.88
C SER A 132 4.54 -22.57 -14.23
N TYR A 133 4.19 -22.90 -12.98
CA TYR A 133 3.15 -22.18 -12.25
C TYR A 133 3.49 -22.04 -10.76
N LYS A 134 3.02 -20.96 -10.15
CA LYS A 134 3.10 -20.68 -8.72
C LYS A 134 1.74 -20.20 -8.20
N TRP A 135 1.40 -20.58 -6.97
CA TRP A 135 0.24 -20.02 -6.29
C TRP A 135 0.60 -18.68 -5.66
N GLY A 136 -0.05 -17.61 -6.12
CA GLY A 136 -0.02 -16.30 -5.49
C GLY A 136 -1.10 -16.17 -4.41
N PHE A 137 -0.83 -15.36 -3.39
CA PHE A 137 -1.79 -15.06 -2.35
C PHE A 137 -2.94 -14.17 -2.89
N PRO A 138 -4.21 -14.38 -2.48
CA PRO A 138 -4.71 -15.46 -1.61
C PRO A 138 -5.04 -16.76 -2.39
N PHE A 139 -5.51 -16.63 -3.64
CA PHE A 139 -6.00 -17.73 -4.49
C PHE A 139 -5.61 -17.55 -5.97
N ALA A 140 -4.55 -16.78 -6.24
CA ALA A 140 -4.11 -16.51 -7.60
C ALA A 140 -3.33 -17.70 -8.17
N LEU A 141 -3.69 -18.22 -9.35
CA LEU A 141 -2.84 -19.18 -10.08
C LEU A 141 -2.02 -18.41 -11.12
N VAL A 142 -0.72 -18.23 -10.84
CA VAL A 142 0.21 -17.52 -11.71
C VAL A 142 0.96 -18.53 -12.56
N ALA A 143 0.66 -18.61 -13.86
CA ALA A 143 1.33 -19.50 -14.81
C ALA A 143 2.23 -18.69 -15.76
N GLN A 144 3.44 -19.18 -16.04
CA GLN A 144 4.40 -18.54 -16.95
C GLN A 144 4.71 -19.47 -18.11
N LYS A 145 4.54 -18.99 -19.35
CA LYS A 145 4.77 -19.77 -20.58
C LYS A 145 5.74 -19.04 -21.50
N GLY A 146 7.00 -19.47 -21.48
CA GLY A 146 8.12 -18.75 -22.09
C GLY A 146 8.53 -17.52 -21.27
N GLU A 147 9.52 -16.79 -21.77
CA GLU A 147 10.17 -15.68 -21.04
C GLU A 147 9.20 -14.52 -20.71
N TRP A 148 8.29 -14.18 -21.63
CA TRP A 148 7.59 -12.89 -21.63
C TRP A 148 6.08 -12.95 -21.36
N ARG A 149 5.51 -14.11 -20.99
CA ARG A 149 4.06 -14.25 -20.77
C ARG A 149 3.74 -14.86 -19.40
N ILE A 150 3.14 -14.03 -18.54
CA ILE A 150 2.64 -14.39 -17.22
C ILE A 150 1.11 -14.24 -17.23
N TYR A 151 0.42 -15.31 -16.88
CA TYR A 151 -1.04 -15.40 -16.77
C TYR A 151 -1.42 -15.50 -15.29
N ILE A 152 -2.46 -14.79 -14.85
CA ILE A 152 -2.90 -14.80 -13.45
C ILE A 152 -4.41 -15.07 -13.40
N LEU A 153 -4.80 -16.25 -12.94
CA LEU A 153 -6.21 -16.59 -12.70
C LEU A 153 -6.65 -16.07 -11.32
N GLY A 154 -7.79 -15.39 -11.27
CA GLY A 154 -8.39 -14.81 -10.07
C GLY A 154 -9.82 -14.33 -10.32
N ALA A 155 -10.57 -14.02 -9.26
CA ALA A 155 -11.98 -13.65 -9.36
C ALA A 155 -12.20 -12.24 -9.96
N SER A 156 -13.40 -12.01 -10.49
CA SER A 156 -13.86 -10.70 -10.97
C SER A 156 -14.04 -9.71 -9.82
N GLU A 157 -13.96 -8.41 -10.13
CA GLU A 157 -14.48 -7.35 -9.26
C GLU A 157 -15.52 -6.57 -10.06
N ASP A 158 -16.80 -6.81 -9.76
CA ASP A 158 -17.90 -6.27 -10.55
C ASP A 158 -18.19 -4.82 -10.14
N THR A 159 -17.68 -3.88 -10.95
CA THR A 159 -17.84 -2.45 -10.70
C THR A 159 -19.26 -1.96 -11.00
N SER A 160 -20.19 -2.21 -10.07
CA SER A 160 -21.59 -1.75 -10.18
C SER A 160 -22.25 -1.43 -8.83
N SER A 161 -21.86 -0.33 -8.19
CA SER A 161 -22.81 0.52 -7.42
C SER A 161 -22.23 1.90 -7.06
N ALA A 162 -22.91 2.95 -7.55
CA ALA A 162 -22.96 4.35 -7.11
C ALA A 162 -21.68 5.13 -6.68
N PRO A 163 -21.47 6.37 -7.18
CA PRO A 163 -20.50 7.29 -6.59
C PRO A 163 -21.01 7.76 -5.21
N THR A 164 -20.35 7.34 -4.13
CA THR A 164 -20.67 7.86 -2.79
C THR A 164 -20.11 9.27 -2.65
N THR A 165 -21.00 10.26 -2.57
CA THR A 165 -20.69 11.68 -2.38
C THR A 165 -19.71 11.88 -1.21
N PRO A 166 -18.65 12.72 -1.35
CA PRO A 166 -17.74 12.99 -0.24
C PRO A 166 -18.52 13.57 0.94
N ARG A 167 -18.54 12.85 2.06
CA ARG A 167 -19.12 13.36 3.31
C ARG A 167 -18.32 14.60 3.73
N PRO A 168 -18.97 15.75 4.01
CA PRO A 168 -18.25 16.91 4.54
C PRO A 168 -17.56 16.54 5.86
N ARG A 169 -16.41 17.15 6.12
CA ARG A 169 -15.73 17.02 7.41
C ARG A 169 -16.71 17.42 8.52
N ARG A 170 -16.72 16.66 9.62
CA ARG A 170 -17.20 17.24 10.88
C ARG A 170 -16.11 18.16 11.38
N ASP A 171 -16.33 19.46 11.25
CA ASP A 171 -15.47 20.44 11.88
C ASP A 171 -15.56 20.27 13.40
N PHE A 172 -14.44 19.92 14.01
CA PHE A 172 -14.31 19.88 15.46
C PHE A 172 -14.17 21.32 15.96
N SER A 173 -15.30 21.98 16.19
CA SER A 173 -15.34 23.25 16.91
C SER A 173 -14.66 23.08 18.28
N PRO A 174 -13.55 23.79 18.57
CA PRO A 174 -12.90 23.71 19.87
C PRO A 174 -13.73 24.48 20.89
N SER A 175 -14.34 23.77 21.85
CA SER A 175 -14.93 24.40 23.03
C SER A 175 -13.86 25.16 23.80
N ARG A 176 -14.11 26.45 24.09
CA ARG A 176 -13.21 27.37 24.79
C ARG A 176 -14.02 28.54 25.37
N PRO A 177 -13.62 29.14 26.51
CA PRO A 177 -12.62 28.67 27.48
C PRO A 177 -13.22 27.65 28.47
#